data_AF-A0A6B2G6W3-F1
#
_entry.id   AF-A0A6B2G6W3-F1
#
_cell.length_a   1.000
_cell.length_b   1.000
_cell.length_c   1.000
_cell.angle_alpha   90.00
_cell.angle_beta   90.00
_cell.angle_gamma   90.00
#
_symmetry.space_group_name_H-M   'P 1'
#
loop_
_entity.id
_entity.type
_entity.pdbx_description
1 polymer ?
#
loop_
_entity_poly.entity_id
_entity_poly.type
_entity_poly.pdbx_seq_one_letter_code
_entity_poly.pdbx_strand_id
1 'polypeptide(L)'
;LSQTLGYRFNCENPYKYLIHFLNIIYDWVEQKSFDSSKLSSIASHLLSDSEFTTLSLRYSAPAQASIVMYSALHVSGLKIPFIKDYYSICSILCPGLKEEELISAGSEILKFYL
;
A
#
# COMPACT_ATOMS: atom_id res chain seq x y z
N LEU A 1 -10.53 5.02 -27.90
CA LEU A 1 -10.32 5.17 -26.44
C LEU A 1 -11.64 5.29 -25.66
N SER A 2 -12.60 6.13 -26.08
CA SER A 2 -13.91 6.28 -25.40
C SER A 2 -14.83 5.05 -25.48
N GLN A 3 -14.74 4.23 -26.54
CA GLN A 3 -15.55 3.01 -26.67
C GLN A 3 -15.02 1.85 -25.82
N THR A 4 -13.74 1.85 -25.44
CA THR A 4 -13.09 0.75 -24.71
C THR A 4 -13.21 0.92 -23.19
N LEU A 5 -13.26 2.16 -22.69
CA LEU A 5 -13.29 2.48 -21.25
C LEU A 5 -14.71 2.49 -20.63
N GLY A 6 -15.75 2.17 -21.41
CA GLY A 6 -17.09 1.91 -20.90
C GLY A 6 -17.58 2.91 -19.85
N TYR A 7 -17.45 4.22 -20.09
CA TYR A 7 -17.94 5.29 -19.20
C TYR A 7 -17.55 5.19 -17.71
N ARG A 8 -16.51 4.43 -17.33
CA ARG A 8 -16.00 4.39 -15.95
C ARG A 8 -15.01 5.53 -15.73
N PHE A 9 -15.52 6.76 -15.64
CA PHE A 9 -14.72 7.96 -15.36
C PHE A 9 -14.34 8.12 -13.88
N ASN A 10 -14.74 7.20 -13.00
CA ASN A 10 -14.46 7.25 -11.58
C ASN A 10 -13.35 6.25 -11.21
N CYS A 11 -12.16 6.44 -11.78
CA CYS A 11 -10.96 5.74 -11.33
C CYS A 11 -10.59 6.32 -9.96
N GLU A 12 -10.94 5.63 -8.89
CA GLU A 12 -10.49 6.02 -7.56
C GLU A 12 -8.96 6.00 -7.49
N ASN A 13 -8.37 7.04 -6.90
CA ASN A 13 -6.93 7.20 -6.86
C ASN A 13 -6.35 6.47 -5.62
N PRO A 14 -5.47 5.46 -5.79
CA PRO A 14 -4.86 4.74 -4.66
C PRO A 14 -4.05 5.65 -3.73
N TYR A 15 -3.52 6.79 -4.20
CA TYR A 15 -2.81 7.77 -3.36
C TYR A 15 -3.70 8.32 -2.24
N LYS A 16 -5.01 8.48 -2.48
CA LYS A 16 -5.95 8.95 -1.45
C LYS A 16 -6.01 7.98 -0.27
N TYR A 17 -6.11 6.69 -0.58
CA TYR A 17 -6.14 5.63 0.43
C TYR A 17 -4.79 5.48 1.12
N LEU A 18 -3.69 5.61 0.37
CA LEU A 18 -2.35 5.55 0.95
C LEU A 18 -2.12 6.66 1.98
N ILE A 19 -2.50 7.91 1.67
CA ILE A 19 -2.40 9.03 2.62
C ILE A 19 -3.26 8.76 3.86
N HIS A 20 -4.47 8.25 3.68
CA HIS A 20 -5.35 7.89 4.78
C HIS A 20 -4.71 6.83 5.70
N PHE A 21 -4.12 5.79 5.12
CA PHE A 21 -3.43 4.73 5.86
C PHE A 21 -2.18 5.23 6.57
N LEU A 22 -1.38 6.10 5.94
CA LEU A 22 -0.21 6.71 6.56
C LEU A 22 -0.58 7.56 7.77
N ASN A 23 -1.68 8.32 7.70
CA ASN A 23 -2.18 9.10 8.85
C ASN A 23 -2.59 8.20 10.01
N ILE A 24 -3.29 7.08 9.73
CA ILE A 24 -3.65 6.10 10.77
C ILE A 24 -2.40 5.54 11.44
N ILE A 25 -1.38 5.15 10.67
CA ILE A 25 -0.14 4.63 11.24
C ILE A 25 0.62 5.70 12.02
N TYR A 26 0.63 6.94 11.53
CA TYR A 26 1.23 8.06 12.25
C TYR A 26 0.62 8.23 13.65
N ASP A 27 -0.70 8.07 13.78
CA ASP A 27 -1.40 8.16 15.06
C ASP A 27 -1.11 6.96 16.00
N TRP A 28 -0.60 5.84 15.47
CA TRP A 28 -0.33 4.62 16.24
C TRP A 28 1.12 4.50 16.71
N VAL A 29 2.04 5.34 16.22
CA VAL A 29 3.47 5.24 16.53
C VAL A 29 4.02 6.56 17.06
N GLU A 30 5.20 6.52 17.66
CA GLU A 30 5.92 7.75 18.02
C GLU A 30 6.38 8.49 16.76
N GLN A 31 6.15 9.80 16.71
CA GLN A 31 6.54 10.67 15.59
C GLN A 31 8.00 10.48 15.17
N LYS A 32 8.93 10.41 16.14
CA LYS A 32 10.36 10.20 15.85
C LYS A 32 10.61 8.88 15.13
N SER A 33 9.92 7.82 15.55
CA SER A 33 10.03 6.50 14.92
C SER A 33 9.45 6.54 13.50
N PHE A 34 8.29 7.17 13.31
CA PHE A 34 7.68 7.36 12.00
C PHE A 34 8.62 8.12 11.03
N ASP A 35 9.12 9.29 11.45
CA ASP A 35 9.98 10.14 10.62
C ASP A 35 11.28 9.42 10.24
N SER A 36 11.89 8.68 11.18
CA SER A 36 13.12 7.93 10.93
C SER A 36 12.93 6.76 9.96
N SER A 37 11.72 6.17 9.91
CA SER A 37 11.42 5.01 9.06
C SER A 37 11.30 5.34 7.57
N LYS A 38 11.10 6.63 7.24
CA LYS A 38 10.81 7.11 5.87
C LYS A 38 9.63 6.39 5.20
N LEU A 39 8.70 5.83 5.99
CA LEU A 39 7.58 5.02 5.52
C LEU A 39 6.77 5.73 4.42
N SER A 40 6.42 7.01 4.64
CA SER A 40 5.66 7.80 3.65
C SER A 40 6.36 7.91 2.30
N SER A 41 7.68 8.13 2.30
CA SER A 41 8.48 8.21 1.08
C SER A 41 8.58 6.85 0.39
N ILE A 42 8.87 5.79 1.15
CA ILE A 42 8.94 4.42 0.60
C ILE A 42 7.61 4.04 -0.04
N ALA A 43 6.50 4.24 0.67
CA ALA A 43 5.18 3.88 0.17
C ALA A 43 4.78 4.69 -1.07
N SER A 44 5.13 5.99 -1.13
CA SER A 44 4.83 6.83 -2.31
C SER A 44 5.61 6.38 -3.55
N HIS A 45 6.88 5.99 -3.40
CA HIS A 45 7.67 5.43 -4.51
C HIS A 45 7.11 4.08 -4.96
N LEU A 46 6.85 3.16 -4.02
CA LEU A 46 6.27 1.85 -4.36
C LEU A 46 4.90 1.97 -5.04
N LEU A 47 4.07 2.94 -4.64
CA LEU A 47 2.80 3.19 -5.33
C LEU A 47 3.02 3.71 -6.75
N SER A 48 3.98 4.62 -6.95
CA SER A 48 4.36 5.08 -8.29
C SER A 48 4.85 3.93 -9.16
N ASP A 49 5.66 3.03 -8.60
CA ASP A 49 6.19 1.88 -9.33
C ASP A 49 5.10 0.88 -9.68
N SER A 50 4.07 0.77 -8.83
CA SER A 50 2.93 -0.12 -9.08
C SER A 50 2.15 0.24 -10.35
N GLU A 51 2.20 1.50 -10.81
CA GLU A 51 1.57 1.95 -12.06
C GLU A 51 2.19 1.29 -13.31
N PHE A 52 3.45 0.81 -13.21
CA PHE A 52 4.13 0.07 -14.26
C PHE A 52 3.86 -1.44 -14.21
N THR A 53 3.00 -1.89 -13.29
CA THR A 53 2.58 -3.29 -13.17
C THR A 53 1.11 -3.47 -13.59
N THR A 54 0.61 -4.71 -13.54
CA THR A 54 -0.81 -5.01 -13.76
C THR A 54 -1.65 -4.94 -12.48
N LEU A 55 -1.14 -4.33 -11.39
CA LEU A 55 -1.84 -4.18 -10.12
C LEU A 55 -3.17 -3.42 -10.27
N SER A 56 -3.18 -2.33 -11.03
CA SER A 56 -4.36 -1.50 -11.26
C SER A 56 -5.51 -2.20 -11.97
N LEU A 57 -5.20 -3.29 -12.70
CA LEU A 57 -6.18 -4.12 -13.39
C LEU A 57 -6.76 -5.23 -12.50
N ARG A 58 -6.01 -5.65 -11.47
CA ARG A 58 -6.37 -6.78 -10.59
C ARG A 58 -7.00 -6.34 -9.28
N TYR A 59 -6.62 -5.17 -8.76
CA TYR A 59 -6.99 -4.74 -7.43
C TYR A 59 -7.65 -3.36 -7.45
N SER A 60 -8.61 -3.15 -6.56
CA SER A 60 -9.22 -1.84 -6.34
C SER A 60 -8.19 -0.85 -5.77
N ALA A 61 -8.45 0.46 -5.88
CA ALA A 61 -7.59 1.50 -5.32
C ALA A 61 -7.22 1.32 -3.82
N PRO A 62 -8.16 0.98 -2.90
CA PRO A 62 -7.80 0.71 -1.51
C PRO A 62 -6.95 -0.56 -1.36
N ALA A 63 -7.23 -1.60 -2.15
CA ALA A 63 -6.44 -2.83 -2.12
C ALA A 63 -5.01 -2.59 -2.61
N GLN A 64 -4.82 -1.80 -3.68
CA GLN A 64 -3.50 -1.37 -4.14
C GLN A 64 -2.74 -0.61 -3.06
N ALA A 65 -3.39 0.36 -2.41
CA ALA A 65 -2.80 1.10 -1.30
C ALA A 65 -2.41 0.18 -0.14
N SER A 66 -3.22 -0.84 0.16
CA SER A 66 -2.92 -1.84 1.20
C SER A 66 -1.74 -2.73 0.85
N ILE A 67 -1.62 -3.17 -0.41
CA ILE A 67 -0.47 -3.95 -0.91
C ILE A 67 0.81 -3.13 -0.80
N VAL A 68 0.77 -1.87 -1.25
CA VAL A 68 1.91 -0.95 -1.15
C VAL A 68 2.28 -0.72 0.32
N MET A 69 1.28 -0.51 1.18
CA MET A 69 1.51 -0.28 2.60
C MET A 69 2.17 -1.48 3.28
N TYR A 70 1.72 -2.70 2.96
CA TYR A 70 2.32 -3.94 3.43
C TYR A 70 3.80 -4.01 3.06
N SER A 71 4.14 -3.80 1.78
CA SER A 71 5.52 -3.80 1.30
C SER A 71 6.35 -2.68 1.94
N ALA A 72 5.80 -1.48 2.07
CA ALA A 72 6.49 -0.35 2.67
C ALA A 72 6.79 -0.56 4.17
N LEU A 73 5.88 -1.18 4.92
CA LEU A 73 6.11 -1.56 6.31
C LEU A 73 7.24 -2.60 6.45
N HIS A 74 7.27 -3.59 5.56
CA HIS A 74 8.36 -4.57 5.50
C HIS A 74 9.72 -3.92 5.17
N VAL A 75 9.77 -3.02 4.19
CA VAL A 75 11.01 -2.35 3.79
C VAL A 75 11.49 -1.34 4.83
N SER A 76 10.57 -0.57 5.43
CA SER A 76 10.91 0.45 6.44
C SER A 76 11.31 -0.16 7.78
N GLY A 77 10.84 -1.36 8.10
CA GLY A 77 11.06 -2.01 9.40
C GLY A 77 10.38 -1.28 10.57
N LEU A 78 9.41 -0.39 10.30
CA LEU A 78 8.69 0.36 11.33
C LEU A 78 7.87 -0.60 12.19
N LYS A 79 8.23 -0.69 13.48
CA LYS A 79 7.45 -1.46 14.45
C LYS A 79 6.26 -0.64 14.94
N ILE A 80 5.07 -1.20 14.81
CA ILE A 80 3.84 -0.59 15.31
C ILE A 80 3.52 -1.22 16.68
N PRO A 81 3.32 -0.42 17.74
CA PRO A 81 2.95 -0.92 19.06
C PRO A 81 1.69 -1.78 19.02
N PHE A 82 1.64 -2.80 19.88
CA PHE A 82 0.47 -3.67 20.09
C PHE A 82 0.02 -4.53 18.90
N ILE A 83 0.69 -4.46 17.75
CA ILE A 83 0.41 -5.31 16.60
C ILE A 83 1.59 -6.22 16.31
N LYS A 84 1.30 -7.50 16.08
CA LYS A 84 2.31 -8.56 15.96
C LYS A 84 2.92 -8.65 14.56
N ASP A 85 2.13 -8.38 13.53
CA ASP A 85 2.49 -8.56 12.13
C ASP A 85 1.84 -7.51 11.23
N TYR A 86 2.46 -7.24 10.07
CA TYR A 86 1.97 -6.23 9.13
C TYR A 86 0.72 -6.67 8.39
N TYR A 87 0.45 -7.97 8.29
CA TYR A 87 -0.80 -8.48 7.74
C TYR A 87 -2.01 -8.01 8.55
N SER A 88 -1.93 -8.10 9.88
CA SER A 88 -2.97 -7.65 10.79
C SER A 88 -3.28 -6.16 10.60
N ILE A 89 -2.26 -5.31 10.42
CA ILE A 89 -2.42 -3.89 10.08
C ILE A 89 -3.18 -3.72 8.76
N CYS A 90 -2.71 -4.38 7.70
CA CYS A 90 -3.34 -4.28 6.38
C CYS A 90 -4.78 -4.80 6.39
N SER A 91 -5.09 -5.83 7.18
CA SER A 91 -6.44 -6.36 7.33
C SER A 91 -7.39 -5.39 8.02
N ILE A 92 -6.89 -4.53 8.93
CA ILE A 92 -7.66 -3.45 9.56
C ILE A 92 -7.88 -2.32 8.57
N LEU A 93 -6.85 -1.94 7.82
CA LEU A 93 -6.90 -0.82 6.85
C LEU A 93 -7.77 -1.14 5.63
N CYS A 94 -7.66 -2.35 5.11
CA CYS A 94 -8.38 -2.84 3.93
C CYS A 94 -8.76 -4.32 4.11
N PRO A 95 -9.94 -4.60 4.69
CA PRO A 95 -10.37 -5.97 4.91
C PRO A 95 -10.64 -6.70 3.58
N GLY A 96 -10.40 -8.01 3.57
CA GLY A 96 -10.74 -8.90 2.45
C GLY A 96 -9.57 -9.36 1.58
N LEU A 97 -8.37 -8.82 1.78
CA LEU A 97 -7.14 -9.35 1.17
C LEU A 97 -6.52 -10.43 2.04
N LYS A 98 -6.06 -11.53 1.42
CA LYS A 98 -5.25 -12.55 2.09
C LYS A 98 -3.78 -12.12 2.13
N GLU A 99 -3.06 -12.60 3.14
CA GLU A 99 -1.62 -12.32 3.28
C GLU A 99 -0.82 -12.75 2.04
N GLU A 100 -1.15 -13.92 1.47
CA GLU A 100 -0.53 -14.43 0.24
C GLU A 100 -0.68 -13.48 -0.95
N GLU A 101 -1.82 -12.78 -1.05
CA GLU A 101 -2.07 -11.79 -2.12
C GLU A 101 -1.20 -10.55 -1.92
N LEU A 102 -1.07 -10.07 -0.67
CA LEU A 102 -0.19 -8.95 -0.33
C LEU A 102 1.28 -9.28 -0.64
N ILE A 103 1.73 -10.49 -0.28
CA ILE A 103 3.10 -10.94 -0.55
C ILE A 103 3.34 -11.07 -2.05
N SER A 104 2.45 -11.76 -2.78
CA SER A 104 2.60 -11.99 -4.22
C SER A 104 2.61 -10.66 -4.98
N ALA A 105 1.62 -9.80 -4.74
CA ALA A 105 1.50 -8.53 -5.44
C ALA A 105 2.61 -7.55 -5.04
N GLY A 106 2.96 -7.49 -3.75
CA GLY A 106 4.07 -6.66 -3.26
C GLY A 106 5.41 -7.07 -3.87
N SER A 107 5.64 -8.38 -4.03
CA SER A 107 6.84 -8.91 -4.67
C SER A 107 6.96 -8.51 -6.14
N GLU A 108 5.84 -8.32 -6.84
CA GLU A 108 5.86 -7.83 -8.23
C GLU A 108 6.38 -6.39 -8.33
N ILE A 109 6.04 -5.53 -7.37
CA ILE A 109 6.56 -4.16 -7.29
C ILE A 109 8.05 -4.19 -6.92
N LEU A 110 8.43 -5.01 -5.93
CA LEU A 110 9.81 -5.06 -5.45
C LEU A 110 10.81 -5.64 -6.47
N LYS A 111 10.34 -6.36 -7.50
CA LYS A 111 11.19 -6.81 -8.61
C LYS A 111 11.84 -5.66 -9.39
N PHE A 112 11.34 -4.42 -9.31
CA PHE A 112 12.03 -3.28 -9.92
C PHE A 112 13.34 -2.90 -9.21
N TYR A 113 13.60 -3.47 -8.04
CA TYR A 113 14.75 -3.16 -7.18
C TYR A 113 15.73 -4.34 -7.02
N LEU A 114 15.46 -5.49 -7.63
CA LEU A 114 16.25 -6.72 -7.58
C LEU A 114 16.82 -7.05 -8.95
#